data_AF-A0A2G1MDY9-F1
#
_entry.id   AF-A0A2G1MDY9-F1
#
_cell.length_a   1.000
_cell.length_b   1.000
_cell.length_c   1.000
_cell.angle_alpha   90.00
_cell.angle_beta   90.00
_cell.angle_gamma   90.00
#
_symmetry.space_group_name_H-M   'P 1'
#
loop_
_entity.id
_entity.type
_entity.pdbx_description
1 polymer ?
#
loop_
_entity_poly.entity_id
_entity_poly.type
_entity_poly.pdbx_seq_one_letter_code
_entity_poly.pdbx_strand_id
1 'polypeptide(L)'
;MKPLASRLNLAAFAGAAMVLSACAAPVPDSGLAAARAEREAQLTGRATAPSFGATAPASNAISGSDLSAAGIDVERRGGVQASPTNAAPSVAGGAAISDEQSFEAVANRETIESDAARRAEQAAAYQVVQPTALPQRAGDTGPNIVEYALNAPNKRGQEWYSRFILGTMGGRFERNCASYRSPDEAQRDFLARGGPERDPRGIDPDGDGFACGWDPAPFLAAVGR
;
A
#
# COMPACT_ATOMS: atom_id res chain seq x y z
N MET A 1 -18.55 47.73 -69.61
CA MET A 1 -17.21 47.92 -69.02
C MET A 1 -16.86 46.66 -68.24
N LYS A 2 -15.62 46.21 -68.38
CA LYS A 2 -15.07 44.86 -68.09
C LYS A 2 -15.30 44.36 -66.64
N PRO A 3 -15.62 43.06 -66.44
CA PRO A 3 -15.39 42.38 -65.17
C PRO A 3 -13.93 41.90 -65.10
N LEU A 4 -13.21 42.21 -64.03
CA LEU A 4 -11.88 41.69 -63.77
C LEU A 4 -11.96 40.55 -62.75
N ALA A 5 -11.69 39.36 -63.27
CA ALA A 5 -11.47 38.13 -62.54
C ALA A 5 -10.02 38.05 -61.99
N SER A 6 -9.77 36.98 -61.22
CA SER A 6 -8.47 36.43 -60.84
C SER A 6 -7.87 37.04 -59.56
N ARG A 7 -7.47 36.29 -58.52
CA ARG A 7 -6.82 34.97 -58.54
C ARG A 7 -7.24 34.08 -57.38
N LEU A 8 -7.57 32.85 -57.75
CA LEU A 8 -7.67 31.66 -56.91
C LEU A 8 -6.25 31.32 -56.40
N ASN A 9 -6.02 31.33 -55.09
CA ASN A 9 -4.83 30.68 -54.52
C ASN A 9 -5.21 29.25 -54.14
N LEU A 10 -4.93 28.34 -55.07
CA LEU A 10 -4.94 26.90 -54.88
C LEU A 10 -3.70 26.53 -54.05
N ALA A 11 -3.80 26.57 -52.72
CA ALA A 11 -2.81 25.97 -51.84
C ALA A 11 -3.24 24.53 -51.55
N ALA A 12 -2.69 23.61 -52.32
CA ALA A 12 -2.73 22.19 -52.07
C ALA A 12 -2.00 21.88 -50.74
N PHE A 13 -2.75 21.68 -49.66
CA PHE A 13 -2.23 20.94 -48.51
C PHE A 13 -2.49 19.46 -48.74
N ALA A 14 -1.52 18.84 -49.39
CA ALA A 14 -1.36 17.41 -49.47
C ALA A 14 -1.25 16.82 -48.05
N GLY A 15 -1.76 15.60 -47.93
CA GLY A 15 -2.01 14.93 -46.67
C GLY A 15 -0.80 14.74 -45.77
N ALA A 16 -1.10 14.74 -44.47
CA ALA A 16 -0.34 14.01 -43.48
C ALA A 16 -1.35 13.46 -42.46
N ALA A 17 -1.97 12.33 -42.80
CA ALA A 17 -2.64 11.50 -41.83
C ALA A 17 -1.55 10.96 -40.88
N MET A 18 -1.37 11.64 -39.75
CA MET A 18 -0.53 11.15 -38.66
C MET A 18 -1.19 9.90 -38.07
N VAL A 19 -0.71 8.74 -38.50
CA VAL A 19 -0.95 7.48 -37.81
C VAL A 19 -0.27 7.58 -36.46
N LEU A 20 -1.04 7.68 -35.38
CA LEU A 20 -0.55 7.50 -34.01
C LEU A 20 -0.08 6.06 -33.87
N SER A 21 1.21 5.82 -34.11
CA SER A 21 1.88 4.58 -33.75
C SER A 21 2.08 4.60 -32.24
N ALA A 22 1.18 3.95 -31.51
CA ALA A 22 1.36 3.67 -30.09
C ALA A 22 2.50 2.66 -29.94
N CYS A 23 3.69 3.14 -29.55
CA CYS A 23 4.72 2.28 -29.00
C CYS A 23 4.29 1.85 -27.59
N ALA A 24 3.38 0.86 -27.51
CA ALA A 24 3.20 0.12 -26.27
C ALA A 24 4.38 -0.85 -26.16
N ALA A 25 5.28 -0.61 -25.20
CA ALA A 25 6.29 -1.61 -24.85
C ALA A 25 5.55 -2.91 -24.47
N PRO A 26 5.99 -4.09 -24.93
CA PRO A 26 5.40 -5.34 -24.48
C PRO A 26 5.54 -5.40 -22.96
N VAL A 27 4.41 -5.48 -22.26
CA VAL A 27 4.40 -5.67 -20.81
C VAL A 27 5.16 -6.96 -20.54
N PRO A 28 6.23 -6.96 -19.72
CA PRO A 28 6.94 -8.18 -19.40
C PRO A 28 5.94 -9.15 -18.76
N ASP A 29 5.78 -10.33 -19.36
CA ASP A 29 4.97 -11.41 -18.81
C ASP A 29 5.53 -11.71 -17.40
N SER A 30 4.71 -11.52 -16.36
CA SER A 30 5.10 -11.60 -14.95
C SER A 30 5.45 -13.02 -14.48
N GLY A 31 5.92 -13.88 -15.39
CA GLY A 31 6.21 -15.29 -15.15
C GLY A 31 4.96 -16.13 -14.90
N LEU A 32 3.77 -15.61 -15.16
CA LEU A 32 2.51 -16.25 -14.80
C LEU A 32 2.28 -17.53 -15.61
N ALA A 33 2.69 -17.54 -16.88
CA ALA A 33 2.68 -18.74 -17.70
C ALA A 33 3.66 -19.81 -17.20
N ALA A 34 4.86 -19.41 -16.78
CA ALA A 34 5.87 -20.32 -16.23
C ALA A 34 5.41 -20.91 -14.88
N ALA A 35 4.87 -20.08 -13.99
CA ALA A 35 4.31 -20.51 -12.71
C ALA A 35 3.10 -21.46 -12.89
N ARG A 36 2.30 -21.27 -13.93
CA ARG A 36 1.18 -22.16 -14.25
C ARG A 36 1.66 -23.51 -14.78
N ALA A 37 2.67 -23.52 -15.64
CA ALA A 37 3.29 -24.73 -16.16
C ALA A 37 3.99 -25.55 -15.05
N GLU A 38 4.68 -24.90 -14.12
CA GLU A 38 5.27 -25.55 -12.94
C GLU A 38 4.21 -26.18 -12.04
N ARG A 39 3.10 -25.45 -11.80
CA ARG A 39 1.98 -25.97 -11.03
C ARG A 39 1.33 -27.19 -11.70
N GLU A 40 1.12 -27.16 -13.02
CA GLU A 40 0.58 -28.31 -13.76
C GLU A 40 1.54 -29.51 -13.75
N ALA A 41 2.85 -29.28 -13.82
CA ALA A 41 3.85 -30.35 -13.70
C ALA A 41 3.86 -30.99 -12.31
N GLN A 42 3.64 -30.20 -11.24
CA GLN A 42 3.49 -30.72 -9.87
C GLN A 42 2.19 -31.53 -9.71
N LEU A 43 1.07 -31.03 -10.25
CA LEU A 43 -0.23 -31.70 -10.15
C LEU A 43 -0.31 -33.01 -10.95
N THR A 44 0.43 -33.10 -12.06
CA THR A 44 0.49 -34.31 -12.90
C THR A 44 1.60 -35.29 -12.49
N GLY A 45 2.29 -35.02 -11.36
CA GLY A 45 3.31 -35.90 -10.81
C GLY A 45 4.58 -36.02 -11.66
N ARG A 46 4.80 -35.07 -12.59
CA ARG A 46 5.93 -35.08 -13.53
C ARG A 46 7.06 -34.14 -13.12
N ALA A 47 6.92 -33.46 -11.98
CA ALA A 47 7.97 -32.64 -11.41
C ALA A 47 9.12 -33.52 -10.91
N THR A 48 10.31 -33.38 -11.50
CA THR A 48 11.56 -33.83 -10.88
C THR A 48 11.75 -33.06 -9.58
N ALA A 49 11.68 -33.75 -8.44
CA ALA A 49 11.95 -33.17 -7.14
C ALA A 49 13.34 -32.49 -7.14
N PRO A 50 13.50 -31.32 -6.48
CA PRO A 50 14.82 -30.78 -6.26
C PRO A 50 15.65 -31.82 -5.50
N SER A 51 16.82 -32.17 -6.06
CA SER A 51 17.79 -33.00 -5.38
C SER A 51 18.39 -32.18 -4.23
N PHE A 52 17.78 -32.31 -3.06
CA PHE A 52 18.47 -31.98 -1.82
C PHE A 52 19.46 -33.10 -1.55
N GLY A 53 20.75 -32.80 -1.61
CA GLY A 53 21.81 -33.71 -1.21
C GLY A 53 21.73 -33.98 0.29
N ALA A 54 20.81 -34.86 0.69
CA ALA A 54 20.70 -35.39 2.04
C ALA A 54 21.41 -36.74 2.08
N THR A 55 22.64 -36.76 2.60
CA THR A 55 23.23 -37.98 3.15
C THR A 55 22.51 -38.28 4.46
N ALA A 56 21.42 -39.06 4.38
CA ALA A 56 20.76 -39.59 5.56
C ALA A 56 21.61 -40.74 6.16
N PRO A 57 21.84 -40.80 7.48
CA PRO A 57 22.40 -41.98 8.11
C PRO A 57 21.38 -43.12 8.00
N ALA A 58 21.78 -44.19 7.30
CA ALA A 58 21.00 -45.42 7.20
C ALA A 58 21.04 -46.16 8.53
N SER A 59 20.04 -45.96 9.39
CA SER A 59 19.94 -46.76 10.62
C SER A 59 18.52 -47.20 10.99
N ASN A 60 17.56 -47.14 10.07
CA ASN A 60 16.29 -47.88 10.14
C ASN A 60 15.67 -48.00 8.74
N ALA A 61 16.36 -48.70 7.83
CA ALA A 61 15.75 -49.07 6.56
C ALA A 61 14.71 -50.18 6.83
N ILE A 62 13.44 -49.91 6.56
CA ILE A 62 12.39 -50.93 6.58
C ILE A 62 12.77 -51.97 5.52
N SER A 63 12.89 -53.24 5.94
CA SER A 63 13.35 -54.29 5.04
C SER A 63 12.30 -54.57 3.97
N GLY A 64 12.72 -54.97 2.77
CA GLY A 64 11.80 -55.35 1.68
C GLY A 64 10.80 -56.44 2.08
N SER A 65 11.17 -57.29 3.05
CA SER A 65 10.28 -58.27 3.68
C SER A 65 9.14 -57.64 4.48
N ASP A 66 9.41 -56.59 5.26
CA ASP A 66 8.39 -55.92 6.09
C ASP A 66 7.40 -55.13 5.21
N LEU A 67 7.89 -54.56 4.10
CA LEU A 67 7.06 -53.91 3.09
C LEU A 67 6.15 -54.92 2.37
N SER A 68 6.68 -56.11 2.05
CA SER A 68 5.88 -57.18 1.45
C SER A 68 4.79 -57.72 2.41
N ALA A 69 5.09 -57.78 3.71
CA ALA A 69 4.14 -58.19 4.74
C ALA A 69 3.00 -57.17 4.94
N ALA A 70 3.26 -55.89 4.71
CA ALA A 70 2.26 -54.82 4.67
C ALA A 70 1.47 -54.76 3.33
N GLY A 71 1.72 -55.69 2.39
CA GLY A 71 1.09 -55.72 1.07
C GLY A 71 1.60 -54.65 0.10
N ILE A 72 2.70 -53.98 0.43
CA ILE A 72 3.33 -52.94 -0.39
C ILE A 72 4.36 -53.61 -1.30
N ASP A 73 3.98 -53.77 -2.56
CA ASP A 73 4.87 -54.31 -3.60
C ASP A 73 5.84 -53.22 -4.07
N VAL A 74 7.10 -53.32 -3.62
CA VAL A 74 8.17 -52.35 -3.86
C VAL A 74 8.69 -52.40 -5.31
N GLU A 75 8.46 -53.49 -6.04
CA GLU A 75 8.83 -53.60 -7.47
C GLU A 75 7.70 -53.18 -8.42
N ARG A 76 6.57 -52.71 -7.87
CA ARG A 76 5.41 -52.27 -8.64
C ARG A 76 5.71 -51.02 -9.46
N ARG A 77 6.03 -51.21 -10.74
CA ARG A 77 6.25 -50.13 -11.73
C ARG A 77 4.98 -49.61 -12.41
N GLY A 78 3.79 -50.05 -11.98
CA GLY A 78 2.49 -49.58 -12.46
C GLY A 78 1.71 -48.93 -11.33
N GLY A 79 1.12 -47.75 -11.56
CA GLY A 79 0.38 -46.99 -10.55
C GLY A 79 -0.71 -47.78 -9.83
N VAL A 80 -1.19 -47.24 -8.70
CA VAL A 80 -2.24 -47.86 -7.86
C VAL A 80 -3.44 -48.21 -8.75
N GLN A 81 -3.75 -49.50 -8.88
CA GLN A 81 -4.82 -49.98 -9.76
C GLN A 81 -6.15 -49.67 -9.09
N ALA A 82 -6.76 -48.52 -9.40
CA ALA A 82 -8.05 -48.11 -8.82
C ALA A 82 -9.21 -48.85 -9.51
N SER A 83 -9.32 -50.17 -9.29
CA SER A 83 -10.47 -50.96 -9.73
C SER A 83 -11.58 -50.92 -8.67
N PRO A 84 -12.87 -50.83 -9.05
CA PRO A 84 -14.00 -50.98 -8.14
C PRO A 84 -14.07 -52.35 -7.43
N THR A 85 -13.33 -53.35 -7.93
CA THR A 85 -13.23 -54.68 -7.34
C THR A 85 -12.20 -54.79 -6.23
N ASN A 86 -11.41 -53.75 -5.98
CA ASN A 86 -10.48 -53.75 -4.86
C ASN A 86 -11.26 -53.68 -3.54
N ALA A 87 -10.76 -54.36 -2.52
CA ALA A 87 -11.32 -54.24 -1.18
C ALA A 87 -11.31 -52.76 -0.76
N ALA A 88 -12.48 -52.26 -0.33
CA ALA A 88 -12.58 -50.90 0.20
C ALA A 88 -11.62 -50.75 1.38
N PRO A 89 -10.83 -49.67 1.47
CA PRO A 89 -10.01 -49.42 2.64
C PRO A 89 -10.91 -49.37 3.87
N SER A 90 -10.60 -50.16 4.88
CA SER A 90 -11.30 -50.10 6.16
C SER A 90 -11.03 -48.74 6.78
N VAL A 91 -12.05 -47.89 6.83
CA VAL A 91 -11.98 -46.62 7.56
C VAL A 91 -11.91 -46.96 9.04
N ALA A 92 -10.69 -47.09 9.57
CA ALA A 92 -10.45 -47.26 10.99
C ALA A 92 -10.72 -45.91 11.68
N GLY A 93 -11.99 -45.68 12.03
CA GLY A 93 -12.44 -44.53 12.83
C GLY A 93 -12.73 -43.27 12.02
N GLY A 94 -14.02 -42.96 11.84
CA GLY A 94 -14.48 -41.58 11.67
C GLY A 94 -14.34 -40.97 10.27
N ALA A 95 -15.05 -41.51 9.27
CA ALA A 95 -15.44 -40.74 8.07
C ALA A 95 -16.75 -39.95 8.29
N ALA A 96 -16.96 -39.41 9.50
CA ALA A 96 -18.05 -38.50 9.78
C ALA A 96 -17.53 -37.07 9.73
N ILE A 97 -18.30 -36.17 9.11
CA ILE A 97 -18.14 -34.72 9.20
C ILE A 97 -17.87 -34.34 10.67
N SER A 98 -16.97 -33.38 10.90
CA SER A 98 -16.54 -32.96 12.24
C SER A 98 -17.72 -32.88 13.22
N ASP A 99 -17.61 -33.54 14.36
CA ASP A 99 -18.64 -33.60 15.41
C ASP A 99 -18.69 -32.33 16.27
N GLU A 100 -18.00 -31.28 15.84
CA GLU A 100 -17.93 -29.93 16.42
C GLU A 100 -19.30 -29.21 16.48
N GLN A 101 -20.34 -29.77 15.86
CA GLN A 101 -21.73 -29.30 15.92
C GLN A 101 -22.66 -30.25 16.70
N SER A 102 -22.14 -31.36 17.24
CA SER A 102 -22.90 -32.28 18.09
C SER A 102 -22.74 -31.89 19.56
N PHE A 103 -23.83 -31.48 20.20
CA PHE A 103 -23.84 -31.10 21.62
C PHE A 103 -23.39 -32.24 22.55
N GLU A 104 -23.73 -33.49 22.21
CA GLU A 104 -23.34 -34.66 23.01
C GLU A 104 -21.84 -34.95 22.88
N ALA A 105 -21.28 -34.83 21.67
CA ALA A 105 -19.86 -35.06 21.44
C ALA A 105 -19.00 -33.98 22.12
N VAL A 106 -19.43 -32.71 22.05
CA VAL A 106 -18.76 -31.59 22.71
C VAL A 106 -18.90 -31.67 24.22
N ALA A 107 -20.09 -31.98 24.77
CA ALA A 107 -20.29 -32.09 26.23
C ALA A 107 -19.46 -33.21 26.87
N ASN A 108 -19.17 -34.28 26.13
CA ASN A 108 -18.31 -35.37 26.60
C ASN A 108 -16.80 -35.01 26.57
N ARG A 109 -16.38 -34.06 25.73
CA ARG A 109 -14.97 -33.68 25.55
C ARG A 109 -14.59 -32.39 26.28
N GLU A 110 -15.49 -31.42 26.28
CA GLU A 110 -15.32 -30.11 26.91
C GLU A 110 -16.14 -30.05 28.20
N THR A 111 -15.45 -30.28 29.32
CA THR A 111 -16.07 -30.19 30.65
C THR A 111 -16.05 -28.76 31.17
N ILE A 112 -16.83 -28.50 32.23
CA ILE A 112 -16.88 -27.19 32.91
C ILE A 112 -15.49 -26.82 33.47
N GLU A 113 -14.75 -27.82 33.96
CA GLU A 113 -13.41 -27.66 34.51
C GLU A 113 -12.39 -27.29 33.42
N SER A 114 -12.48 -27.92 32.24
CA SER A 114 -11.67 -27.57 31.07
C SER A 114 -11.90 -26.11 30.67
N ASP A 115 -13.17 -25.69 30.57
CA ASP A 115 -13.51 -24.31 30.20
C ASP A 115 -13.05 -23.31 31.26
N ALA A 116 -13.17 -23.65 32.55
CA ALA A 116 -12.69 -22.82 33.65
C ALA A 116 -11.16 -22.64 33.61
N ALA A 117 -10.40 -23.72 33.34
CA ALA A 117 -8.95 -23.66 33.21
C ALA A 117 -8.52 -22.77 32.04
N ARG A 118 -9.15 -22.93 30.87
CA ARG A 118 -8.87 -22.10 29.69
C ARG A 118 -9.20 -20.62 29.93
N ARG A 119 -10.29 -20.31 30.63
CA ARG A 119 -10.62 -18.94 31.02
C ARG A 119 -9.61 -18.37 32.00
N ALA A 120 -9.13 -19.17 32.95
CA ALA A 120 -8.10 -18.76 33.89
C ALA A 120 -6.77 -18.46 33.17
N GLU A 121 -6.37 -19.29 32.21
CA GLU A 121 -5.20 -19.04 31.36
C GLU A 121 -5.35 -17.77 30.52
N GLN A 122 -6.51 -17.57 29.88
CA GLN A 122 -6.80 -16.36 29.12
C GLN A 122 -6.80 -15.11 30.01
N ALA A 123 -7.37 -15.19 31.20
CA ALA A 123 -7.36 -14.11 32.17
C ALA A 123 -5.93 -13.82 32.68
N ALA A 124 -5.10 -14.85 32.88
CA ALA A 124 -3.70 -14.70 33.27
C ALA A 124 -2.84 -14.07 32.15
N ALA A 125 -3.17 -14.33 30.89
CA ALA A 125 -2.52 -13.73 29.73
C ALA A 125 -3.05 -12.33 29.37
N TYR A 126 -4.21 -11.93 29.92
CA TYR A 126 -4.84 -10.66 29.59
C TYR A 126 -4.07 -9.48 30.19
N GLN A 127 -3.61 -8.58 29.33
CA GLN A 127 -2.98 -7.33 29.73
C GLN A 127 -3.75 -6.15 29.16
N VAL A 128 -4.14 -5.23 30.04
CA VAL A 128 -4.74 -3.95 29.65
C VAL A 128 -3.63 -2.91 29.56
N VAL A 129 -3.31 -2.47 28.35
CA VAL A 129 -2.45 -1.32 28.16
C VAL A 129 -3.30 -0.06 28.32
N GLN A 130 -3.01 0.72 29.36
CA GLN A 130 -3.74 1.96 29.60
C GLN A 130 -3.32 3.04 28.58
N PRO A 131 -4.26 3.86 28.09
CA PRO A 131 -3.93 4.99 27.24
C PRO A 131 -2.93 5.90 27.96
N THR A 132 -1.74 6.03 27.40
CA THR A 132 -0.74 6.99 27.89
C THR A 132 -0.89 8.28 27.09
N ALA A 133 -0.76 9.43 27.75
CA ALA A 133 -0.78 10.72 27.07
C ALA A 133 0.33 10.76 26.00
N LEU A 134 0.00 11.31 24.83
CA LEU A 134 0.99 11.52 23.79
C LEU A 134 2.10 12.44 24.32
N PRO A 135 3.38 12.17 23.99
CA PRO A 135 4.46 13.05 24.40
C PRO A 135 4.19 14.46 23.87
N GLN A 136 4.20 15.47 24.75
CA GLN A 136 4.24 16.85 24.30
C GLN A 136 5.56 17.09 23.56
N ARG A 137 5.47 17.81 22.45
CA ARG A 137 6.66 18.20 21.67
C ARG A 137 7.62 18.96 22.59
N ALA A 138 8.84 18.45 22.74
CA ALA A 138 9.87 19.09 23.55
C ALA A 138 10.53 20.23 22.76
N GLY A 139 10.41 21.47 23.26
CA GLY A 139 11.12 22.65 22.75
C GLY A 139 10.29 23.61 21.89
N ASP A 140 10.80 24.84 21.75
CA ASP A 140 10.29 25.85 20.82
C ASP A 140 10.70 25.48 19.38
N THR A 141 9.87 24.71 18.67
CA THR A 141 10.06 24.43 17.23
C THR A 141 9.66 25.60 16.33
N GLY A 142 9.49 26.79 16.91
CA GLY A 142 8.97 27.97 16.24
C GLY A 142 7.48 27.89 15.92
N PRO A 143 6.96 28.88 15.19
CA PRO A 143 5.53 28.97 14.89
C PRO A 143 5.01 27.79 14.08
N ASN A 144 3.80 27.34 14.41
CA ASN A 144 3.12 26.27 13.71
C ASN A 144 2.33 26.82 12.52
N ILE A 145 2.83 26.58 11.30
CA ILE A 145 2.15 27.03 10.08
C ILE A 145 0.82 26.33 9.84
N VAL A 146 0.64 25.10 10.30
CA VAL A 146 -0.63 24.37 10.16
C VAL A 146 -1.69 25.00 11.05
N GLU A 147 -1.33 25.30 12.30
CA GLU A 147 -2.20 26.03 13.22
C GLU A 147 -2.56 27.41 12.67
N TYR A 148 -1.62 28.11 12.05
CA TYR A 148 -1.89 29.36 11.37
C TYR A 148 -2.88 29.18 10.20
N ALA A 149 -2.70 28.18 9.32
CA ALA A 149 -3.66 27.90 8.23
C ALA A 149 -5.09 27.68 8.75
N LEU A 150 -5.23 26.94 9.85
CA LEU A 150 -6.53 26.61 10.41
C LEU A 150 -7.22 27.83 11.06
N ASN A 151 -6.44 28.76 11.61
CA ASN A 151 -6.97 29.93 12.33
C ASN A 151 -7.00 31.21 11.48
N ALA A 152 -6.41 31.21 10.28
CA ALA A 152 -6.38 32.38 9.42
C ALA A 152 -7.81 32.86 9.07
N PRO A 153 -8.11 34.18 9.19
CA PRO A 153 -9.44 34.73 8.97
C PRO A 153 -9.80 34.91 7.48
N ASN A 154 -8.83 34.80 6.60
CA ASN A 154 -8.92 35.13 5.18
C ASN A 154 -8.44 33.97 4.30
N LYS A 155 -8.76 34.05 3.02
CA LYS A 155 -8.29 33.10 2.00
C LYS A 155 -7.03 33.60 1.33
N ARG A 156 -6.28 32.70 0.70
CA ARG A 156 -5.15 33.08 -0.15
C ARG A 156 -5.57 34.07 -1.23
N GLY A 157 -4.81 35.14 -1.38
CA GLY A 157 -5.07 36.30 -2.25
C GLY A 157 -6.11 37.29 -1.71
N GLN A 158 -6.71 37.03 -0.54
CA GLN A 158 -7.63 37.99 0.09
C GLN A 158 -6.83 38.88 1.05
N GLU A 159 -6.65 40.14 0.68
CA GLU A 159 -6.04 41.14 1.54
C GLU A 159 -6.79 41.23 2.89
N TRP A 160 -6.04 41.09 3.97
CA TRP A 160 -6.52 41.23 5.35
C TRP A 160 -5.65 42.19 6.17
N TYR A 161 -4.38 42.31 5.80
CA TYR A 161 -3.39 43.14 6.47
C TYR A 161 -2.91 44.26 5.55
N SER A 162 -3.03 45.50 6.00
CA SER A 162 -2.59 46.66 5.22
C SER A 162 -1.09 46.61 4.93
N ARG A 163 -0.70 46.84 3.66
CA ARG A 163 0.70 46.91 3.23
C ARG A 163 1.05 48.29 2.69
N PHE A 164 2.19 48.82 3.11
CA PHE A 164 2.74 50.04 2.50
C PHE A 164 3.45 49.68 1.19
N ILE A 165 2.79 49.98 0.06
CA ILE A 165 3.23 49.72 -1.32
C ILE A 165 4.65 50.23 -1.62
N LEU A 166 5.13 51.28 -0.94
CA LEU A 166 6.47 51.81 -1.20
C LEU A 166 7.59 50.85 -0.75
N GLY A 167 7.32 49.97 0.22
CA GLY A 167 8.26 48.96 0.73
C GLY A 167 8.30 47.65 -0.09
N THR A 168 7.42 47.51 -1.08
CA THR A 168 7.37 46.36 -2.00
C THR A 168 7.96 46.68 -3.38
N MET A 169 8.39 47.93 -3.61
CA MET A 169 9.00 48.35 -4.87
C MET A 169 10.41 47.77 -5.08
N GLY A 170 10.76 47.51 -6.35
CA GLY A 170 12.12 47.19 -6.77
C GLY A 170 12.55 45.72 -6.63
N GLY A 171 11.63 44.77 -6.77
CA GLY A 171 11.94 43.32 -6.82
C GLY A 171 12.31 42.71 -5.48
N ARG A 172 11.94 43.36 -4.37
CA ARG A 172 12.27 42.93 -3.00
C ARG A 172 11.61 41.60 -2.65
N PHE A 173 10.32 41.47 -2.98
CA PHE A 173 9.53 40.25 -2.76
C PHE A 173 10.20 39.05 -3.42
N GLU A 174 10.49 39.15 -4.72
CA GLU A 174 11.05 38.05 -5.50
C GLU A 174 12.43 37.62 -4.98
N ARG A 175 13.32 38.58 -4.68
CA ARG A 175 14.64 38.29 -4.11
C ARG A 175 14.57 37.63 -2.74
N ASN A 176 13.68 38.10 -1.88
CA ASN A 176 13.58 37.57 -0.52
C ASN A 176 12.90 36.20 -0.52
N CYS A 177 11.89 35.99 -1.36
CA CYS A 177 11.26 34.68 -1.53
C CYS A 177 12.22 33.64 -2.14
N ALA A 178 13.09 34.05 -3.07
CA ALA A 178 14.13 33.18 -3.61
C ALA A 178 15.18 32.71 -2.58
N SER A 179 15.24 33.32 -1.39
CA SER A 179 16.17 32.91 -0.33
C SER A 179 15.71 31.66 0.45
N TYR A 180 14.44 31.28 0.33
CA TYR A 180 13.88 30.11 1.01
C TYR A 180 13.85 28.90 0.09
N ARG A 181 13.95 27.70 0.66
CA ARG A 181 13.92 26.44 -0.11
C ARG A 181 12.50 25.99 -0.41
N SER A 182 11.52 26.45 0.38
CA SER A 182 10.10 26.16 0.16
C SER A 182 9.19 27.26 0.71
N PRO A 183 7.94 27.35 0.22
CA PRO A 183 6.95 28.26 0.78
C PRO A 183 6.68 28.02 2.27
N ASP A 184 6.70 26.76 2.73
CA ASP A 184 6.54 26.42 4.16
C ASP A 184 7.65 27.02 5.03
N GLU A 185 8.89 27.04 4.52
CA GLU A 185 10.02 27.65 5.22
C GLU A 185 9.86 29.16 5.30
N ALA A 186 9.44 29.80 4.20
CA ALA A 186 9.13 31.22 4.17
C ALA A 186 8.02 31.57 5.17
N GLN A 187 6.94 30.79 5.21
CA GLN A 187 5.82 31.03 6.14
C GLN A 187 6.24 30.88 7.61
N ARG A 188 7.06 29.86 7.93
CA ARG A 188 7.60 29.71 9.30
C ARG A 188 8.43 30.92 9.74
N ASP A 189 9.35 31.37 8.88
CA ASP A 189 10.21 32.51 9.17
C ASP A 189 9.43 33.83 9.20
N PHE A 190 8.42 33.98 8.32
CA PHE A 190 7.47 35.09 8.33
C PHE A 190 6.80 35.23 9.70
N LEU A 191 6.15 34.17 10.17
CA LEU A 191 5.50 34.14 11.48
C LEU A 191 6.50 34.39 12.63
N ALA A 192 7.71 33.82 12.53
CA ALA A 192 8.74 33.97 13.56
C ALA A 192 9.25 35.42 13.68
N ARG A 193 9.15 36.19 12.60
CA ARG A 193 9.60 37.60 12.53
C ARG A 193 8.50 38.61 12.80
N GLY A 194 7.35 38.17 13.33
CA GLY A 194 6.20 39.02 13.64
C GLY A 194 5.09 38.97 12.59
N GLY A 195 5.15 38.00 11.68
CA GLY A 195 4.04 37.58 10.84
C GLY A 195 3.40 38.70 10.03
N PRO A 196 2.09 38.58 9.77
CA PRO A 196 1.38 39.49 8.89
C PRO A 196 1.17 40.90 9.46
N GLU A 197 1.38 41.11 10.75
CA GLU A 197 1.31 42.44 11.35
C GLU A 197 2.55 43.29 10.98
N ARG A 198 3.73 42.66 10.83
CA ARG A 198 4.98 43.40 10.63
C ARG A 198 5.61 43.22 9.25
N ASP A 199 5.52 42.03 8.66
CA ASP A 199 6.21 41.62 7.43
C ASP A 199 7.58 42.32 7.19
N PRO A 200 8.56 42.14 8.09
CA PRO A 200 9.81 42.88 8.00
C PRO A 200 10.66 42.47 6.79
N ARG A 201 10.35 41.34 6.13
CA ARG A 201 11.01 40.88 4.90
C ARG A 201 10.24 41.26 3.63
N GLY A 202 9.03 41.78 3.71
CA GLY A 202 8.26 42.16 2.51
C GLY A 202 7.96 40.94 1.64
N ILE A 203 7.67 39.82 2.26
CA ILE A 203 7.43 38.54 1.58
C ILE A 203 5.93 38.22 1.44
N ASP A 204 5.06 39.12 1.91
CA ASP A 204 3.61 39.09 1.73
C ASP A 204 3.13 40.48 1.23
N PRO A 205 3.33 40.78 -0.06
CA PRO A 205 3.05 42.11 -0.62
C PRO A 205 1.56 42.38 -0.82
N ASP A 206 0.74 41.34 -0.95
CA ASP A 206 -0.72 41.36 -1.09
C ASP A 206 -1.44 41.38 0.26
N GLY A 207 -0.73 41.17 1.37
CA GLY A 207 -1.28 41.35 2.71
C GLY A 207 -2.31 40.30 3.07
N ASP A 208 -2.23 39.11 2.45
CA ASP A 208 -3.10 37.98 2.76
C ASP A 208 -2.54 37.12 3.91
N GLY A 209 -1.36 37.47 4.44
CA GLY A 209 -0.72 36.75 5.52
C GLY A 209 -0.14 35.39 5.13
N PHE A 210 -0.03 35.11 3.83
CA PHE A 210 0.54 33.89 3.28
C PHE A 210 1.79 34.21 2.45
N ALA A 211 2.94 34.21 3.14
CA ALA A 211 4.21 34.64 2.59
C ALA A 211 4.67 33.78 1.40
N CYS A 212 5.27 34.45 0.42
CA CYS A 212 5.84 33.82 -0.79
C CYS A 212 4.86 32.91 -1.55
N GLY A 213 3.56 33.24 -1.48
CA GLY A 213 2.51 32.47 -2.16
C GLY A 213 2.23 31.11 -1.51
N TRP A 214 2.58 30.93 -0.23
CA TRP A 214 2.24 29.75 0.53
C TRP A 214 0.72 29.47 0.50
N ASP A 215 0.35 28.20 0.41
CA ASP A 215 -1.04 27.79 0.20
C ASP A 215 -1.59 27.04 1.42
N PRO A 216 -2.60 27.59 2.13
CA PRO A 216 -3.21 26.91 3.27
C PRO A 216 -4.17 25.77 2.87
N ALA A 217 -4.60 25.70 1.60
CA ALA A 217 -5.65 24.78 1.15
C ALA A 217 -5.40 23.30 1.48
N PRO A 218 -4.18 22.73 1.34
CA PRO A 218 -3.93 21.34 1.71
C PRO A 218 -4.18 21.04 3.19
N PHE A 219 -3.92 22.00 4.08
CA PHE A 219 -4.13 21.84 5.53
C PHE A 219 -5.61 21.95 5.91
N LEU A 220 -6.34 22.84 5.23
CA LEU A 220 -7.80 22.98 5.40
C LEU A 220 -8.53 21.72 4.90
N ALA A 221 -8.14 21.20 3.73
CA ALA A 221 -8.70 19.98 3.18
C ALA A 221 -8.51 18.77 4.10
N ALA A 222 -7.35 18.68 4.78
CA ALA A 222 -7.05 17.59 5.71
C ALA A 222 -8.01 17.53 6.93
N VAL A 223 -8.63 18.66 7.28
CA VAL A 223 -9.63 18.76 8.36
C VAL A 223 -11.07 18.91 7.85
N GLY A 224 -11.28 18.81 6.53
CA GLY A 224 -12.61 18.92 5.91
C GLY A 224 -13.16 20.35 5.80
N ARG A 225 -12.30 21.34 5.64
CA ARG A 225 -12.65 22.76 5.45
C ARG A 225 -12.32 23.29 4.07
#